data_AF-W8YEV6-F1
#
_entry.id   AF-W8YEV6-F1
#
_cell.length_a   1.000
_cell.length_b   1.000
_cell.length_c   1.000
_cell.angle_alpha   90.00
_cell.angle_beta   90.00
_cell.angle_gamma   90.00
#
_symmetry.space_group_name_H-M   'P 1'
#
loop_
_entity.id
_entity.type
_entity.pdbx_description
1 polymer ?
#
loop_
_entity_poly.entity_id
_entity_poly.type
_entity_poly.pdbx_seq_one_letter_code
_entity_poly.pdbx_strand_id
1 'polypeptide(L)' 'MSKGKGGSSKAAKKKVPASDRRQVNMKLVLSDTCAVCKTPCSRGMRYLDRMRQPGALGKGVPCVLTRTYG' A
#
# COMPACT_ATOMS: atom_id res chain seq x y z
N MET A 1 20.80 47.59 -19.16
CA MET A 1 20.84 48.49 -17.99
C MET A 1 19.47 48.51 -17.32
N SER A 2 19.41 48.60 -15.99
CA SER A 2 18.21 48.81 -15.12
C SER A 2 17.40 47.54 -14.79
N LYS A 3 17.61 46.78 -13.70
CA LYS A 3 17.62 47.04 -12.24
C LYS A 3 16.21 46.98 -11.60
N GLY A 4 16.01 46.03 -10.67
CA GLY A 4 14.99 46.09 -9.61
C GLY A 4 14.47 44.71 -9.18
N LYS A 5 15.05 44.04 -8.17
CA LYS A 5 14.72 44.07 -6.72
C LYS A 5 13.45 43.29 -6.33
N GLY A 6 13.67 42.14 -5.67
CA GLY A 6 13.07 41.75 -4.38
C GLY A 6 11.58 41.38 -4.35
N GLY A 7 11.29 40.17 -3.87
CA GLY A 7 9.93 39.82 -3.45
C GLY A 7 9.80 38.36 -3.01
N SER A 8 10.15 38.09 -1.76
CA SER A 8 9.90 36.84 -1.02
C SER A 8 8.43 36.42 -1.14
N SER A 9 8.12 35.62 -2.16
CA SER A 9 6.76 35.11 -2.37
C SER A 9 6.76 33.66 -1.95
N LYS A 10 6.19 33.42 -0.76
CA LYS A 10 5.84 32.08 -0.26
C LYS A 10 5.30 31.25 -1.41
N ALA A 11 6.08 30.28 -1.88
CA ALA A 11 5.62 29.29 -2.83
C ALA A 11 4.56 28.45 -2.11
N ALA A 12 3.31 28.93 -2.19
CA ALA A 12 2.14 28.16 -1.87
C ALA A 12 2.27 26.87 -2.68
N LYS A 13 2.64 25.78 -2.01
CA LYS A 13 2.60 24.44 -2.60
C LYS A 13 1.18 24.28 -3.10
N LYS A 14 0.99 24.41 -4.42
CA LYS A 14 -0.26 24.13 -5.11
C LYS A 14 -0.63 22.72 -4.68
N LYS A 15 -1.61 22.60 -3.78
CA LYS A 15 -2.12 21.29 -3.35
C LYS A 15 -2.67 20.68 -4.62
N VAL A 16 -1.93 19.75 -5.21
CA VAL A 16 -2.44 18.88 -6.26
C VAL A 16 -3.74 18.31 -5.68
N PRO A 17 -4.90 18.49 -6.33
CA PRO A 17 -6.11 17.86 -5.83
C PRO A 17 -5.79 16.39 -5.66
N ALA A 18 -6.01 15.87 -4.43
CA ALA A 18 -5.81 14.47 -4.14
C ALA A 18 -6.59 13.70 -5.21
N SER A 19 -5.84 13.06 -6.09
CA SER A 19 -6.33 12.49 -7.34
C SER A 19 -7.67 11.80 -7.12
N ASP A 20 -8.61 11.94 -8.06
CA ASP A 20 -9.84 11.11 -8.21
C ASP A 20 -9.58 9.59 -8.33
N ARG A 21 -8.38 9.14 -7.98
CA ARG A 21 -8.00 7.74 -7.82
C ARG A 21 -8.56 7.25 -6.50
N ARG A 22 -9.71 6.57 -6.57
CA ARG A 22 -10.25 5.75 -5.48
C ARG A 22 -9.12 4.95 -4.84
N GLN A 23 -8.91 5.15 -3.54
CA GLN A 23 -7.84 4.46 -2.84
C GLN A 23 -8.27 3.02 -2.62
N VAL A 24 -7.45 2.09 -3.12
CA VAL A 24 -7.71 0.67 -2.94
C VAL A 24 -7.12 0.26 -1.60
N ASN A 25 -7.99 -0.08 -0.67
CA ASN A 25 -7.62 -0.62 0.62
C ASN A 25 -7.74 -2.15 0.59
N MET A 26 -6.80 -2.84 1.23
CA MET A 26 -6.83 -4.30 1.37
C MET A 26 -6.53 -4.64 2.83
N LYS A 27 -7.25 -5.62 3.38
CA LYS A 27 -6.96 -6.13 4.72
C LYS A 27 -5.66 -6.94 4.68
N LEU A 28 -4.81 -6.69 5.67
CA LEU A 28 -3.60 -7.46 5.89
C LEU A 28 -3.94 -8.71 6.73
N VAL A 29 -3.60 -9.89 6.21
CA VAL A 29 -3.93 -11.19 6.81
C VAL A 29 -2.68 -12.02 7.09
N LEU A 30 -2.75 -12.99 7.99
CA LEU A 30 -1.63 -13.84 8.40
C LEU A 30 -1.68 -15.22 7.72
N SER A 31 -0.70 -16.07 8.02
CA SER A 31 -0.56 -17.41 7.41
C SER A 31 -1.76 -18.30 7.72
N ASP A 32 -2.33 -18.19 8.91
CA ASP A 32 -3.45 -19.03 9.36
C ASP A 32 -4.68 -18.84 8.47
N THR A 33 -4.94 -17.57 8.12
CA THR A 33 -6.04 -17.20 7.23
C THR A 33 -5.78 -17.64 5.79
N CYS A 34 -4.53 -17.58 5.32
CA CYS A 34 -4.17 -18.12 4.01
C CYS A 34 -4.21 -19.66 3.97
N ALA A 35 -3.91 -20.35 5.06
CA ALA A 35 -3.89 -21.82 5.14
C ALA A 35 -5.29 -22.45 5.04
N VAL A 36 -6.30 -21.77 5.59
CA VAL A 36 -7.71 -22.23 5.56
C VAL A 36 -8.52 -21.63 4.39
N CYS A 37 -7.89 -20.78 3.56
CA CYS A 37 -8.61 -20.09 2.50
C CYS A 37 -8.99 -21.06 1.38
N LYS A 38 -10.31 -21.18 1.12
CA LYS A 38 -10.85 -22.02 0.03
C LYS A 38 -10.47 -21.52 -1.37
N THR A 39 -10.10 -20.24 -1.48
CA THR A 39 -9.68 -19.59 -2.73
C THR A 39 -8.19 -19.31 -2.67
N PRO A 40 -7.33 -20.23 -3.15
CA PRO A 40 -5.89 -20.03 -3.13
C PRO A 40 -5.52 -18.85 -4.04
N CYS A 41 -4.76 -17.90 -3.50
CA CYS A 41 -4.25 -16.76 -4.26
C CYS A 41 -2.72 -16.80 -4.30
N SER A 42 -2.13 -16.30 -5.38
CA SER A 42 -0.68 -16.32 -5.60
C SER A 42 0.10 -15.61 -4.48
N ARG A 43 -0.45 -14.52 -3.92
CA ARG A 43 0.14 -13.80 -2.79
C ARG A 43 0.13 -14.64 -1.51
N GLY A 44 -1.00 -15.29 -1.21
CA GLY A 44 -1.16 -16.14 -0.04
C GLY A 44 -0.26 -17.36 -0.09
N MET A 45 -0.20 -18.06 -1.23
CA MET A 45 0.68 -19.22 -1.42
C MET A 45 2.15 -18.86 -1.20
N ARG A 46 2.63 -17.78 -1.84
CA ARG A 46 4.01 -17.29 -1.65
C ARG A 46 4.31 -16.86 -0.21
N TYR A 47 3.32 -16.32 0.49
CA TYR A 47 3.49 -15.96 1.90
C TYR A 47 3.59 -17.22 2.77
N LEU A 48 2.73 -18.20 2.53
CA LEU A 48 2.71 -19.47 3.25
C LEU A 48 4.01 -20.26 3.04
N ASP A 49 4.52 -20.30 1.81
CA ASP A 49 5.82 -20.94 1.51
C ASP A 49 6.98 -20.27 2.24
N ARG A 50 6.98 -18.94 2.36
CA ARG A 50 7.97 -18.22 3.18
C ARG A 50 7.82 -18.54 4.66
N MET A 51 6.59 -18.62 5.16
CA MET A 51 6.33 -18.95 6.57
C MET A 51 6.69 -20.38 6.96
N ARG A 52 6.83 -21.29 5.97
CA ARG A 52 7.34 -22.65 6.19
C ARG A 52 8.86 -22.71 6.39
N GLN A 53 9.58 -21.63 6.11
CA GLN A 53 11.03 -21.59 6.30
C GLN A 53 11.38 -21.37 7.78
N PRO A 54 12.35 -22.11 8.34
CA PRO A 54 12.79 -21.91 9.72
C PRO A 54 13.34 -20.50 9.90
N GLY A 55 12.88 -19.79 10.93
CA GLY A 55 13.26 -18.40 11.21
C GLY A 55 12.46 -17.33 10.46
N ALA A 56 11.43 -17.71 9.69
CA ALA A 56 10.58 -16.75 9.00
C ALA A 56 9.64 -15.99 9.96
N LEU A 57 9.75 -14.66 9.97
CA LEU A 57 8.83 -13.77 10.67
C LEU A 57 7.86 -13.12 9.68
N GLY A 58 6.60 -13.53 9.79
CA GLY A 58 5.53 -13.09 8.92
C GLY A 58 4.99 -11.72 9.28
N LYS A 59 5.07 -10.76 8.36
CA LYS A 59 4.47 -9.42 8.51
C LYS A 59 3.03 -9.34 8.01
N GLY A 60 2.46 -10.46 7.56
CA GLY A 60 1.18 -10.59 6.88
C GLY A 60 1.21 -10.25 5.38
N VAL A 61 0.12 -10.58 4.70
CA VAL A 61 -0.06 -10.42 3.25
C VAL A 61 -1.36 -9.67 2.95
N PRO A 62 -1.36 -8.70 2.01
CA PRO A 62 -2.59 -8.04 1.59
C PRO A 62 -3.52 -9.01 0.86
N CYS A 63 -4.70 -9.24 1.43
CA CYS A 63 -5.69 -10.13 0.84
C CYS A 63 -6.42 -9.44 -0.32
N VAL A 64 -6.40 -10.07 -1.49
CA VAL A 64 -7.07 -9.54 -2.69
C VAL A 64 -8.59 -9.62 -2.60
N LEU A 65 -9.12 -10.51 -1.75
CA LEU A 65 -10.55 -10.70 -1.55
C LEU A 65 -11.16 -9.65 -0.62
N THR A 66 -10.33 -8.98 0.20
CA THR A 66 -10.77 -7.91 1.12
C THR A 66 -10.56 -6.52 0.52
N ARG A 67 -10.52 -6.45 -0.82
CA ARG A 67 -10.33 -5.20 -1.55
C ARG A 67 -11.55 -4.30 -1.35
N THR A 68 -11.37 -3.17 -0.68
CA THR A 68 -12.38 -2.14 -0.49
C THR A 68 -11.93 -0.84 -1.17
N TYR A 69 -12.90 -0.06 -1.65
CA TYR A 69 -12.66 1.27 -2.19
C TYR A 69 -12.97 2.29 -1.09
N GLY A 70 -11.96 3.08 -0.73
CA GLY A 70 -12.10 4.25 0.15
C GLY A 70 -12.06 5.55 -0.62
#